data_AF-A0A950DKL9-F1
#
_entry.id   AF-A0A950DKL9-F1
#
_cell.length_a   1.000
_cell.length_b   1.000
_cell.length_c   1.000
_cell.angle_alpha   90.00
_cell.angle_beta   90.00
_cell.angle_gamma   90.00
#
_symmetry.space_group_name_H-M   'P 1'
#
loop_
_entity.id
_entity.type
_entity.pdbx_description
1 polymer ?
#
loop_
_entity_poly.entity_id
_entity_poly.type
_entity_poly.pdbx_seq_one_letter_code
_entity_poly.pdbx_strand_id
1 'polypeptide(L)' 'MEGHISGLQQFLLILVQADNIPIMGMMLLVLFFTYVALKQARRNDQLIEHGERDKIIDEMRK' A
#
# COMPACT_ATOMS: atom_id res chain seq x y z
N MET A 1 4.66 -23.26 -35.01
CA MET A 1 5.02 -21.83 -34.81
C MET A 1 5.11 -21.63 -33.32
N GLU A 2 6.32 -21.61 -32.77
CA GLU A 2 6.54 -21.41 -31.34
C GLU A 2 6.21 -19.95 -31.02
N GLY A 3 5.01 -19.72 -30.49
CA GLY A 3 4.59 -18.40 -30.04
C GLY A 3 5.39 -18.06 -28.78
N HIS A 4 6.42 -17.22 -28.91
CA HIS A 4 7.09 -16.62 -27.77
C HIS A 4 6.07 -15.79 -26.98
N ILE A 5 5.54 -16.36 -25.89
CA ILE A 5 4.77 -15.61 -24.91
C ILE A 5 5.73 -14.59 -24.31
N SER A 6 5.42 -13.29 -24.44
CA SER A 6 6.30 -12.27 -23.89
C SER A 6 6.30 -12.34 -22.36
N GLY A 7 7.40 -11.95 -21.71
CA GLY A 7 7.45 -11.94 -20.24
C GLY A 7 6.32 -11.13 -19.59
N LEU A 8 5.82 -10.10 -20.28
CA LEU A 8 4.64 -9.33 -19.87
C LEU A 8 3.34 -10.14 -19.96
N GLN A 9 3.19 -10.98 -20.99
CA GLN A 9 2.04 -11.87 -21.11
C GLN A 9 2.06 -12.96 -20.04
N GLN A 10 3.24 -13.52 -19.71
CA GLN A 10 3.36 -14.46 -18.59
C GLN A 10 3.04 -13.80 -17.25
N PHE A 11 3.52 -12.58 -17.03
CA PHE A 11 3.21 -11.81 -15.83
C PHE A 11 1.71 -11.50 -15.71
N LEU A 12 1.07 -11.07 -16.80
CA LEU A 12 -0.38 -10.84 -16.82
C LEU A 12 -1.17 -12.13 -16.60
N LEU A 13 -0.75 -13.26 -17.17
CA LEU A 13 -1.36 -14.57 -16.92
C LEU A 13 -1.30 -14.93 -15.44
N ILE A 14 -0.15 -14.75 -14.79
CA ILE A 14 0.01 -15.01 -13.34
C ILE A 14 -0.88 -14.11 -12.50
N LEU A 15 -1.03 -12.83 -12.88
CA LEU A 15 -1.86 -11.88 -12.14
C LEU A 15 -3.36 -12.13 -12.28
N VAL A 16 -3.80 -12.62 -13.45
CA VAL A 16 -5.23 -12.84 -13.78
C VAL A 16 -5.65 -14.30 -13.50
N GLN A 17 -4.70 -15.19 -13.24
CA GLN A 17 -4.96 -16.55 -12.78
C GLN A 17 -5.85 -16.50 -11.52
N ALA A 18 -6.94 -17.27 -11.51
CA ALA A 18 -8.03 -17.12 -10.56
C ALA A 18 -7.64 -17.39 -9.09
N ASP A 19 -6.65 -18.25 -8.88
CA ASP A 19 -6.02 -18.58 -7.59
C ASP A 19 -5.14 -17.44 -7.03
N ASN A 20 -4.67 -16.51 -7.86
CA ASN A 20 -3.88 -15.35 -7.46
C ASN A 20 -4.74 -14.11 -7.13
N ILE A 21 -6.05 -14.14 -7.40
CA ILE A 21 -6.99 -13.05 -7.09
C ILE A 21 -6.97 -12.67 -5.59
N PRO A 22 -6.95 -13.61 -4.63
CA PRO A 22 -6.84 -13.27 -3.20
C PRO A 22 -5.51 -12.57 -2.87
N ILE A 23 -4.40 -12.99 -3.48
CA ILE A 23 -3.09 -12.37 -3.28
C ILE A 23 -3.10 -10.93 -3.80
N MET A 24 -3.73 -10.68 -4.94
CA MET A 24 -3.91 -9.32 -5.47
C MET A 24 -4.72 -8.43 -4.53
N GLY A 25 -5.78 -8.96 -3.92
CA GLY A 25 -6.52 -8.26 -2.88
C GLY A 25 -5.65 -7.90 -1.67
N MET A 26 -4.84 -8.85 -1.19
CA MET A 26 -3.90 -8.60 -0.09
C MET A 26 -2.84 -7.56 -0.45
N MET A 27 -2.28 -7.61 -1.67
CA MET A 27 -1.32 -6.62 -2.15
C MET A 27 -1.91 -5.20 -2.15
N LEU A 28 -3.16 -5.05 -2.59
CA LEU A 28 -3.87 -3.77 -2.54
C LEU A 28 -4.06 -3.27 -1.11
N LEU A 29 -4.41 -4.16 -0.18
CA LEU A 29 -4.52 -3.81 1.24
C LEU A 29 -3.18 -3.38 1.83
N VAL A 30 -2.09 -4.10 1.54
CA VAL A 30 -0.73 -3.74 1.99
C VAL A 30 -0.36 -2.35 1.48
N LEU A 31 -0.58 -2.05 0.20
CA LEU A 31 -0.32 -0.72 -0.37
C LEU A 31 -1.19 0.35 0.30
N PHE A 32 -2.48 0.06 0.52
CA PHE A 32 -3.40 0.98 1.18
C PHE A 32 -2.96 1.30 2.61
N PHE A 33 -2.69 0.29 3.43
CA PHE A 33 -2.25 0.50 4.82
C PHE A 33 -0.87 1.16 4.90
N THR A 34 0.04 0.82 3.98
CA THR A 34 1.34 1.49 3.88
C THR A 34 1.17 2.98 3.57
N TYR A 35 0.31 3.33 2.62
CA TYR A 35 -0.01 4.72 2.31
C TYR A 35 -0.60 5.45 3.52
N VAL A 36 -1.57 4.84 4.20
CA VAL A 36 -2.21 5.40 5.40
C VAL A 36 -1.20 5.59 6.54
N ALA A 37 -0.30 4.64 6.75
CA ALA A 37 0.77 4.74 7.75
C ALA A 37 1.74 5.88 7.43
N LEU A 38 2.20 5.98 6.17
CA LEU A 38 3.07 7.07 5.73
C LEU A 38 2.39 8.44 5.84
N LYS A 39 1.09 8.53 5.53
CA LYS A 39 0.32 9.77 5.67
C LYS A 39 0.24 10.22 7.13
N GLN A 40 0.00 9.29 8.05
CA GLN A 40 -0.03 9.58 9.50
C GLN A 40 1.35 9.92 10.03
N ALA A 41 2.39 9.18 9.64
CA ALA A 41 3.77 9.45 10.04
C ALA A 41 4.19 10.87 9.67
N ARG A 42 3.96 11.29 8.41
CA ARG A 42 4.28 12.67 7.98
C ARG A 42 3.54 13.74 8.79
N ARG A 43 2.26 13.51 9.10
CA ARG A 43 1.47 14.46 9.90
C ARG A 43 2.00 14.56 11.33
N ASN A 44 2.37 13.43 11.92
CA ASN A 44 2.99 13.39 13.24
C ASN A 44 4.37 14.06 13.25
N ASP A 45 5.20 13.84 12.23
CA ASP A 45 6.50 14.49 12.09
C ASP A 45 6.36 16.02 12.03
N GLN A 46 5.37 16.52 11.29
CA GLN A 46 5.06 17.96 11.23
C GLN A 46 4.64 18.51 12.61
N LEU A 47 3.78 17.81 13.34
CA LEU A 47 3.34 18.24 14.68
C LEU A 47 4.50 18.25 15.69
N ILE A 48 5.44 17.31 15.57
CA ILE A 48 6.66 17.28 16.40
C ILE A 48 7.55 18.49 16.09
N GLU A 49 7.74 18.83 14.82
CA GLU A 49 8.56 19.97 14.38
C GLU A 49 8.01 21.31 14.91
N HIS A 50 6.69 21.46 14.95
CA HIS A 50 6.03 22.65 15.49
C HIS A 50 5.94 22.67 17.03
N GLY A 51 6.47 21.64 17.71
CA GLY A 51 6.43 21.52 19.17
C GLY A 51 5.05 21.14 19.74
N GLU A 52 4.08 20.81 18.89
CA GLU A 52 2.69 20.52 19.27
C GLU A 52 2.46 19.02 19.51
N ARG A 53 3.36 18.38 20.25
CA ARG A 53 3.31 16.93 20.52
C ARG A 53 2.02 16.49 21.20
N ASP A 54 1.42 17.35 22.02
CA ASP A 54 0.18 17.04 22.74
C ASP A 54 -1.01 16.83 21.79
N LYS A 55 -1.00 17.51 20.63
CA LYS A 55 -2.06 17.37 19.62
C LYS A 55 -2.01 16.04 18.86
N ILE A 56 -0.87 15.34 18.88
CA ILE A 56 -0.72 14.02 18.24
C ILE A 56 -1.63 13.00 18.93
N ILE A 57 -1.69 13.03 20.27
CA ILE A 57 -2.53 12.12 21.06
C ILE A 57 -4.01 12.42 20.85
N ASP A 58 -4.38 13.70 20.74
CA ASP A 58 -5.76 14.13 20.46
C ASP A 58 -6.21 13.74 19.05
N GLU A 59 -5.33 13.83 18.05
CA GLU A 59 -5.63 13.38 16.68
C GLU A 59 -5.77 11.86 16.58
N MET A 60 -4.93 11.07 17.26
CA MET A 60 -5.05 9.61 17.24
C MET A 60 -6.25 9.08 18.01
N ARG A 61 -6.79 9.85 18.97
CA ARG A 61 -7.97 9.47 19.77
C ARG A 61 -9.30 9.71 19.02
N LYS A 62 -9.27 10.50 17.96
CA LYS A 62 -10.46 10.92 17.20
C LYS A 62 -10.85 9.90 16.14
#